data_AF-A0A1G6LGA5-F1
#
_entry.id   AF-A0A1G6LGA5-F1
#
_cell.length_a   1.000
_cell.length_b   1.000
_cell.length_c   1.000
_cell.angle_alpha   90.00
_cell.angle_beta   90.00
_cell.angle_gamma   90.00
#
_symmetry.space_group_name_H-M   'P 1'
#
loop_
_entity.id
_entity.type
_entity.pdbx_description
1 polymer ?
#
loop_
_entity_poly.entity_id
_entity_poly.type
_entity_poly.pdbx_seq_one_letter_code
_entity_poly.pdbx_strand_id
1 'polypeptide(L)'
;MREFLTVDIGGTLTKYGVINEDGELLESNEMLTRAEKGGPYILEKVKEIGDEYLKNYELKGVCISTAGQVDSRQGKIIYALPEIIPNYTGMMLKEELETHFSLPVEVENDVNCVGLAESWLGIGKDAKSLFCLTIGTGIGGSYILDNQLHTGHHYSAGEIGYIPIEGDQFQNIASTKSLIRNVALKKGLYPSQLDGKAIFEKAHQGDEICIEAIDELISNLSKGIATIIYMMNPEMVVIGGGISHQKEYLYPRIMENLEKDLIPDLLEVTKIDFASNLNNAGLVGALRNFLIQETLHPLNKIITAIESTRHKLTKGENNIADFVINNLSEVPNLTISEMGKKIKVAEASISRFCKKVDIGTYNNLRILASKASVSKRKVEEAAEGDGNSVKDVYKKMIDRFDDLHASKELHKLAQIIDHSNRIFIIGTPEIKVELEMLVNRLLDLGIDVQAFTERDQIDQSKKIVHADIDVVGVSISGYDKEIVDYMKQIDPSVPTACITSQSDSPVARSVNEVFITPLIEINQFVCAKEFTLYYFIDLLLQNLKTKKTSHIDAVIEQAK
;
A
#
# COMPACT_ATOMS: atom_id res chain seq x y z
N MET A 1 -5.65 -13.43 -24.34
CA MET A 1 -4.60 -12.85 -23.49
C MET A 1 -5.02 -11.43 -23.20
N ARG A 2 -4.88 -10.93 -21.98
CA ARG A 2 -5.29 -9.55 -21.64
C ARG A 2 -4.30 -8.56 -22.24
N GLU A 3 -4.81 -7.42 -22.70
CA GLU A 3 -4.05 -6.37 -23.36
C GLU A 3 -4.15 -5.07 -22.55
N PHE A 4 -3.06 -4.32 -22.47
CA PHE A 4 -2.95 -3.12 -21.64
C PHE A 4 -2.32 -1.99 -22.44
N LEU A 5 -2.85 -0.79 -22.27
CA LEU A 5 -2.20 0.41 -22.77
C LEU A 5 -1.09 0.77 -21.80
N THR A 6 0.14 0.86 -22.28
CA THR A 6 1.28 1.30 -21.50
C THR A 6 1.76 2.65 -22.03
N VAL A 7 2.10 3.56 -21.12
CA VAL A 7 2.59 4.90 -21.45
C VAL A 7 3.77 5.22 -20.55
N ASP A 8 4.91 5.58 -21.13
CA ASP A 8 6.12 6.00 -20.46
C ASP A 8 6.37 7.48 -20.76
N ILE A 9 6.06 8.32 -19.77
CA ILE A 9 6.13 9.78 -19.85
C ILE A 9 7.53 10.23 -19.44
N GLY A 10 8.44 10.27 -20.42
CA GLY A 10 9.77 10.85 -20.24
C GLY A 10 9.77 12.37 -20.39
N GLY A 11 10.86 13.03 -19.99
CA GLY A 11 11.00 14.50 -20.09
C GLY A 11 11.08 15.05 -21.53
N THR A 12 11.41 14.21 -22.53
CA THR A 12 11.54 14.63 -23.94
C THR A 12 10.58 13.88 -24.85
N LEU A 13 10.51 12.56 -24.69
CA LEU A 13 9.62 11.69 -25.45
C LEU A 13 8.66 10.97 -24.50
N THR A 14 7.40 10.87 -24.92
CA THR A 14 6.41 9.95 -24.36
C THR A 14 6.36 8.75 -25.29
N LYS A 15 6.69 7.58 -24.76
CA LYS A 15 6.52 6.30 -25.48
C LYS A 15 5.23 5.66 -25.03
N TYR A 16 4.56 4.95 -25.92
CA TYR A 16 3.29 4.30 -25.58
C TYR A 16 3.01 3.14 -26.53
N GLY A 17 2.14 2.24 -26.11
CA GLY A 17 1.81 1.07 -26.91
C GLY A 17 0.96 0.07 -26.17
N VAL A 18 0.66 -1.03 -26.85
CA VAL A 18 -0.11 -2.15 -26.28
C VAL A 18 0.84 -3.28 -25.91
N ILE A 19 0.74 -3.73 -24.66
CA ILE A 19 1.48 -4.89 -24.14
C ILE A 19 0.46 -5.92 -23.64
N ASN A 20 0.72 -7.20 -23.86
CA ASN A 20 -0.09 -8.28 -23.30
C ASN A 20 0.34 -8.66 -21.87
N GLU A 21 -0.46 -9.47 -21.17
CA GLU A 21 -0.18 -9.83 -19.75
C GLU A 21 1.14 -10.61 -19.53
N ASP A 22 1.72 -11.20 -20.57
CA ASP A 22 3.01 -11.88 -20.52
C ASP A 22 4.20 -10.91 -20.76
N GLY A 23 3.91 -9.64 -21.04
CA GLY A 23 4.90 -8.58 -21.27
C GLY A 23 5.39 -8.49 -22.71
N GLU A 24 4.71 -9.13 -23.67
CA GLU A 24 5.04 -9.00 -25.09
C GLU A 24 4.42 -7.71 -25.67
N LEU A 25 5.26 -6.91 -26.31
CA LEU A 25 4.89 -5.65 -26.94
C LEU A 25 4.23 -5.91 -28.30
N LEU A 26 2.93 -5.62 -28.40
CA LEU A 26 2.14 -5.82 -29.62
C LEU A 26 2.25 -4.62 -30.56
N GLU A 27 2.26 -3.43 -30.00
CA GLU A 27 2.39 -2.16 -30.73
C GLU A 27 3.18 -1.17 -29.89
N SER A 28 4.01 -0.34 -30.55
CA SER A 28 4.79 0.71 -29.89
C SER A 28 4.93 1.93 -30.77
N ASN A 29 4.70 3.10 -30.18
CA ASN A 29 4.82 4.40 -30.80
C ASN A 29 5.49 5.39 -29.84
N GLU A 30 5.94 6.53 -30.37
CA GLU A 30 6.53 7.60 -29.57
C GLU A 30 6.12 8.98 -30.08
N MET A 31 6.08 9.96 -29.19
CA MET A 31 5.84 11.36 -29.52
C MET A 31 6.67 12.29 -28.63
N LEU A 32 6.81 13.56 -29.04
CA LEU A 32 7.41 14.58 -28.17
C LEU A 32 6.50 14.87 -26.97
N THR A 33 7.03 14.75 -25.76
CA THR A 33 6.28 15.01 -24.51
C THR A 33 5.78 16.45 -24.44
N ARG A 34 6.60 17.40 -24.92
CA ARG A 34 6.40 18.85 -24.72
C ARG A 34 6.22 19.20 -23.24
N ALA A 35 7.12 18.69 -22.41
CA ALA A 35 7.10 18.84 -20.95
C ALA A 35 6.96 20.30 -20.49
N GLU A 36 7.50 21.24 -21.27
CA GLU A 36 7.41 22.68 -21.03
C GLU A 36 5.97 23.23 -21.01
N LYS A 37 5.01 22.50 -21.60
CA LYS A 37 3.58 22.87 -21.58
C LYS A 37 2.86 22.43 -20.30
N GLY A 38 3.53 21.67 -19.45
CA GLY A 38 3.07 21.29 -18.12
C GLY A 38 2.20 20.04 -18.05
N GLY A 39 1.94 19.64 -16.81
CA GLY A 39 1.21 18.43 -16.44
C GLY A 39 -0.17 18.28 -17.07
N PRO A 40 -1.04 19.31 -17.04
CA PRO A 40 -2.35 19.23 -17.68
C PRO A 40 -2.29 18.94 -19.18
N TYR A 41 -1.30 19.51 -19.88
CA TYR A 41 -1.11 19.23 -21.31
C TYR A 41 -0.72 17.77 -21.56
N ILE A 42 0.18 17.24 -20.73
CA ILE A 42 0.59 15.83 -20.81
C ILE A 42 -0.60 14.91 -20.55
N LEU A 43 -1.39 15.17 -19.50
CA LEU A 43 -2.57 14.38 -19.17
C LEU A 43 -3.57 14.32 -20.33
N GLU A 44 -3.87 15.46 -20.96
CA GLU A 44 -4.75 15.49 -22.13
C GLU A 44 -4.18 14.70 -23.31
N LYS A 45 -2.86 14.71 -23.51
CA LYS A 45 -2.23 13.88 -24.54
C LYS A 45 -2.33 12.38 -24.23
N VAL A 46 -2.20 11.99 -22.97
CA VAL A 46 -2.41 10.59 -22.58
C VAL A 46 -3.87 10.16 -22.82
N LYS A 47 -4.84 11.04 -22.54
CA LYS A 47 -6.27 10.82 -22.86
C LYS A 47 -6.48 10.62 -24.37
N GLU A 48 -5.94 11.52 -25.20
CA GLU A 48 -6.03 11.41 -26.67
C GLU A 48 -5.44 10.09 -27.19
N ILE A 49 -4.29 9.68 -26.67
CA ILE A 49 -3.66 8.40 -27.00
C ILE A 49 -4.59 7.25 -26.63
N GLY A 50 -5.07 7.19 -25.39
CA GLY A 50 -5.92 6.08 -24.96
C GLY A 50 -7.24 5.99 -25.74
N ASP A 51 -7.85 7.13 -26.09
CA ASP A 51 -9.06 7.17 -26.93
C ASP A 51 -8.82 6.60 -28.34
N GLU A 52 -7.61 6.72 -28.88
CA GLU A 52 -7.23 6.12 -30.16
C GLU A 52 -7.11 4.60 -30.05
N TYR A 53 -6.42 4.10 -29.02
CA TYR A 53 -6.21 2.66 -28.85
C TYR A 53 -7.48 1.91 -28.45
N LEU A 54 -8.36 2.52 -27.67
CA LEU A 54 -9.66 1.93 -27.29
C LEU A 54 -10.57 1.66 -28.49
N LYS A 55 -10.33 2.26 -29.66
CA LYS A 55 -11.07 1.97 -30.89
C LYS A 55 -10.70 0.63 -31.50
N ASN A 56 -9.46 0.19 -31.30
CA ASN A 56 -8.88 -0.97 -31.98
C ASN A 56 -8.57 -2.14 -31.03
N TYR A 57 -8.50 -1.90 -29.72
CA TYR A 57 -8.11 -2.89 -28.72
C TYR A 57 -9.13 -2.99 -27.58
N GLU A 58 -9.31 -4.21 -27.04
CA GLU A 58 -10.13 -4.45 -25.85
C GLU A 58 -9.26 -4.39 -24.58
N LEU A 59 -8.80 -3.18 -24.26
CA LEU A 59 -7.86 -2.93 -23.17
C LEU A 59 -8.47 -3.28 -21.80
N LYS A 60 -7.64 -3.85 -20.92
CA LYS A 60 -8.01 -4.26 -19.55
C LYS A 60 -7.48 -3.32 -18.48
N GLY A 61 -6.62 -2.38 -18.84
CA GLY A 61 -6.10 -1.36 -17.94
C GLY A 61 -5.13 -0.42 -18.65
N VAL A 62 -4.78 0.66 -17.96
CA VAL A 62 -3.76 1.62 -18.40
C VAL A 62 -2.61 1.63 -17.40
N CYS A 63 -1.40 1.51 -17.89
CA CYS A 63 -0.18 1.44 -17.09
C CYS A 63 0.70 2.64 -17.40
N ILE A 64 0.95 3.49 -16.40
CA ILE A 64 1.72 4.73 -16.55
C ILE A 64 3.06 4.60 -15.83
N SER A 65 4.15 4.73 -16.60
CA SER A 65 5.48 5.09 -16.13
C SER A 65 5.65 6.59 -16.28
N THR A 66 6.13 7.30 -15.26
CA THR A 66 6.27 8.76 -15.36
C THR A 66 7.43 9.34 -14.54
N ALA A 67 7.92 10.49 -14.99
CA ALA A 67 8.89 11.29 -14.26
C ALA A 67 8.29 11.89 -12.97
N GLY A 68 9.17 12.10 -11.98
CA GLY A 68 8.80 12.67 -10.68
C GLY A 68 8.49 11.60 -9.64
N GLN A 69 8.28 12.06 -8.41
CA GLN A 69 7.94 11.22 -7.26
C GLN A 69 6.46 10.90 -7.29
N VAL A 70 6.13 9.60 -7.17
CA VAL A 70 4.76 9.09 -7.31
C VAL A 70 4.34 8.38 -6.03
N ASP A 71 3.19 8.76 -5.46
CA ASP A 71 2.48 7.89 -4.52
C ASP A 71 1.84 6.79 -5.35
N SER A 72 2.49 5.62 -5.42
CA SER A 72 2.05 4.51 -6.26
C SER A 72 0.72 3.88 -5.81
N ARG A 73 0.28 4.16 -4.58
CA ARG A 73 -1.02 3.70 -4.08
C ARG A 73 -2.16 4.59 -4.56
N GLN A 74 -1.95 5.90 -4.55
CA GLN A 74 -2.94 6.87 -5.05
C GLN A 74 -2.81 7.17 -6.54
N GLY A 75 -1.66 6.84 -7.14
CA GLY A 75 -1.27 7.29 -8.47
C GLY A 75 -1.18 8.81 -8.58
N LYS A 76 -0.68 9.45 -7.51
CA LYS A 76 -0.51 10.91 -7.39
C LYS A 76 0.93 11.32 -7.61
N ILE A 77 1.16 12.39 -8.36
CA ILE A 77 2.48 13.02 -8.43
C ILE A 77 2.73 13.80 -7.14
N ILE A 78 3.60 13.30 -6.26
CA ILE A 78 3.99 13.94 -5.00
C ILE A 78 4.85 15.17 -5.29
N TYR A 79 5.82 15.03 -6.19
CA TYR A 79 6.76 16.08 -6.51
C TYR A 79 7.35 15.89 -7.90
N ALA A 80 7.39 16.95 -8.68
CA ALA A 80 8.16 17.06 -9.90
C ALA A 80 8.78 18.46 -9.98
N LEU A 81 9.94 18.57 -10.63
CA LEU A 81 10.62 19.84 -10.84
C LEU A 81 9.76 20.75 -11.74
N PRO A 82 9.25 21.89 -11.24
CA PRO A 82 8.37 22.77 -12.02
C PRO A 82 9.03 23.34 -13.27
N GLU A 83 10.36 23.45 -13.28
CA GLU A 83 11.15 23.90 -14.44
C GLU A 83 11.18 22.86 -15.57
N ILE A 84 10.90 21.59 -15.25
CA ILE A 84 10.85 20.50 -16.22
C ILE A 84 9.41 20.27 -16.66
N ILE A 85 8.49 20.04 -15.72
CA ILE A 85 7.06 19.82 -15.98
C ILE A 85 6.23 20.76 -15.09
N PRO A 86 5.87 21.96 -15.58
CA PRO A 86 5.04 22.90 -14.84
C PRO A 86 3.71 22.29 -14.39
N ASN A 87 3.25 22.58 -13.17
CA ASN A 87 1.95 22.14 -12.65
C ASN A 87 1.73 20.62 -12.64
N TYR A 88 2.80 19.82 -12.56
CA TYR A 88 2.69 18.36 -12.47
C TYR A 88 2.52 17.87 -11.03
N THR A 89 3.24 18.49 -10.10
CA THR A 89 3.12 18.26 -8.66
C THR A 89 1.67 18.42 -8.19
N GLY A 90 1.16 17.40 -7.50
CA GLY A 90 -0.19 17.37 -6.95
C GLY A 90 -1.24 16.70 -7.85
N MET A 91 -0.93 16.39 -9.11
CA MET A 91 -1.90 15.78 -10.02
C MET A 91 -2.26 14.33 -9.62
N MET A 92 -3.56 14.04 -9.59
CA MET A 92 -4.14 12.71 -9.37
C MET A 92 -4.28 11.97 -10.71
N LEU A 93 -3.17 11.53 -11.30
CA LEU A 93 -3.18 10.94 -12.65
C LEU A 93 -4.03 9.68 -12.74
N LYS A 94 -3.97 8.83 -11.72
CA LYS A 94 -4.79 7.60 -11.67
C LYS A 94 -6.27 7.92 -11.72
N GLU A 95 -6.77 8.73 -10.79
CA GLU A 95 -8.20 9.09 -10.70
C GLU A 95 -8.71 9.74 -12.00
N GLU A 96 -7.96 10.69 -12.56
CA GLU A 96 -8.29 11.38 -13.80
C GLU A 96 -8.40 10.42 -15.00
N LEU A 97 -7.45 9.50 -15.13
CA LEU A 97 -7.43 8.54 -16.23
C LEU A 97 -8.42 7.38 -16.02
N GLU A 98 -8.65 6.93 -14.78
CA GLU A 98 -9.70 5.95 -14.45
C GLU A 98 -11.08 6.49 -14.79
N THR A 99 -11.35 7.75 -14.42
CA THR A 99 -12.61 8.43 -14.74
C THR A 99 -12.80 8.55 -16.25
N HIS A 100 -11.75 8.96 -16.98
CA HIS A 100 -11.84 9.17 -18.43
C HIS A 100 -12.00 7.85 -19.20
N PHE A 101 -11.21 6.82 -18.90
CA PHE A 101 -11.22 5.56 -19.64
C PHE A 101 -12.22 4.52 -19.11
N SER A 102 -12.75 4.70 -17.90
CA SER A 102 -13.53 3.66 -17.19
C SER A 102 -12.79 2.32 -17.10
N LEU A 103 -11.46 2.38 -16.98
CA LEU A 103 -10.56 1.24 -16.86
C LEU A 103 -9.66 1.44 -15.66
N PRO A 104 -9.19 0.36 -15.01
CA PRO A 104 -8.20 0.48 -13.95
C PRO A 104 -6.92 1.14 -14.46
N VAL A 105 -6.32 2.02 -13.65
CA VAL A 105 -5.06 2.69 -13.98
C VAL A 105 -4.06 2.52 -12.85
N GLU A 106 -2.82 2.23 -13.19
CA GLU A 106 -1.73 2.24 -12.21
C GLU A 106 -0.61 3.15 -12.70
N VAL A 107 -0.05 3.92 -11.77
CA VAL A 107 0.95 4.96 -12.06
C VAL A 107 2.16 4.71 -11.15
N GLU A 108 3.35 4.73 -11.73
CA GLU A 108 4.60 4.55 -11.01
C GLU A 108 5.71 5.41 -11.62
N ASN A 109 6.73 5.71 -10.82
CA ASN A 109 7.93 6.39 -11.25
C ASN A 109 8.68 5.59 -12.33
N ASP A 110 9.27 6.31 -13.28
CA ASP A 110 10.02 5.77 -14.43
C ASP A 110 11.17 4.84 -14.03
N VAL A 111 12.00 5.24 -13.07
CA VAL A 111 13.13 4.43 -12.60
C VAL A 111 12.65 3.17 -11.89
N ASN A 112 11.56 3.28 -11.13
CA ASN A 112 10.90 2.12 -10.52
C ASN A 112 10.38 1.13 -11.57
N CYS A 113 9.79 1.65 -12.66
CA CYS A 113 9.36 0.82 -13.78
C CYS A 113 10.55 0.08 -14.42
N VAL A 114 11.70 0.74 -14.62
CA VAL A 114 12.90 0.06 -15.13
C VAL A 114 13.33 -1.09 -14.20
N GLY A 115 13.38 -0.87 -12.89
CA GLY A 115 13.71 -1.93 -11.92
C GLY A 115 12.72 -3.10 -11.93
N LEU A 116 11.43 -2.79 -12.06
CA LEU A 116 10.37 -3.80 -12.17
C LEU A 116 10.45 -4.60 -13.48
N ALA A 117 10.81 -3.97 -14.60
CA ALA A 117 11.00 -4.66 -15.86
C ALA A 117 12.19 -5.63 -15.80
N GLU A 118 13.33 -5.17 -15.27
CA GLU A 118 14.54 -6.01 -15.17
C GLU A 118 14.40 -7.16 -14.17
N SER A 119 13.65 -6.97 -13.08
CA SER A 119 13.34 -8.03 -12.12
C SER A 119 12.26 -9.01 -12.59
N TRP A 120 11.54 -8.72 -13.69
CA TRP A 120 10.50 -9.61 -14.21
C TRP A 120 10.93 -10.32 -15.49
N LEU A 121 11.26 -9.58 -16.54
CA LEU A 121 11.57 -10.12 -17.87
C LEU A 121 13.02 -9.85 -18.29
N GLY A 122 13.79 -9.15 -17.47
CA GLY A 122 15.18 -8.83 -17.76
C GLY A 122 16.19 -9.74 -17.06
N ILE A 123 17.40 -9.20 -16.91
CA ILE A 123 18.57 -9.93 -16.40
C ILE A 123 18.42 -10.31 -14.92
N GLY A 124 17.55 -9.60 -14.20
CA GLY A 124 17.31 -9.75 -12.77
C GLY A 124 16.20 -10.71 -12.37
N LYS A 125 15.56 -11.41 -13.31
CA LYS A 125 14.38 -12.26 -13.06
C LYS A 125 14.52 -13.33 -11.98
N ASP A 126 15.74 -13.78 -11.73
CA ASP A 126 16.06 -14.84 -10.77
C ASP A 126 16.64 -14.29 -9.45
N ALA A 127 16.86 -12.97 -9.35
CA ALA A 127 17.38 -12.33 -8.16
C ALA A 127 16.26 -11.98 -7.18
N LYS A 128 16.46 -12.26 -5.89
CA LYS A 128 15.50 -11.91 -4.84
C LYS A 128 15.65 -10.49 -4.33
N SER A 129 16.87 -9.96 -4.38
CA SER A 129 17.14 -8.54 -4.11
C SER A 129 17.92 -7.93 -5.26
N LEU A 130 17.36 -6.88 -5.85
CA LEU A 130 17.91 -6.22 -7.02
C LEU A 130 17.88 -4.72 -6.81
N PHE A 131 19.01 -4.06 -7.00
CA PHE A 131 19.08 -2.61 -7.07
C PHE A 131 19.31 -2.19 -8.52
N CYS A 132 18.31 -1.56 -9.13
CA CYS A 132 18.43 -0.99 -10.47
C CYS A 132 18.85 0.48 -10.35
N LEU A 133 19.83 0.91 -11.12
CA LEU A 133 20.23 2.31 -11.22
C LEU A 133 20.18 2.76 -12.67
N THR A 134 19.56 3.89 -12.93
CA THR A 134 19.36 4.44 -14.28
C THR A 134 20.21 5.67 -14.47
N ILE A 135 21.00 5.68 -15.55
CA ILE A 135 21.92 6.78 -15.83
C ILE A 135 21.53 7.46 -17.14
N GLY A 136 21.09 8.71 -17.02
CA GLY A 136 20.59 9.51 -18.12
C GLY A 136 20.88 10.98 -17.89
N THR A 137 19.85 11.82 -17.99
CA THR A 137 19.96 13.25 -17.63
C THR A 137 20.31 13.47 -16.16
N GLY A 138 19.88 12.55 -15.30
CA GLY A 138 20.30 12.42 -13.90
C GLY A 138 20.66 10.98 -13.57
N ILE A 139 20.63 10.65 -12.27
CA ILE A 139 20.78 9.29 -11.77
C ILE A 139 19.61 8.99 -10.84
N GLY A 140 18.89 7.91 -11.11
CA GLY A 140 17.88 7.37 -10.20
C GLY A 140 18.22 5.95 -9.79
N GLY A 141 17.55 5.49 -8.73
CA GLY A 141 17.66 4.13 -8.22
C GLY A 141 16.30 3.54 -7.90
N SER A 142 16.19 2.22 -8.00
CA SER A 142 15.02 1.45 -7.63
C SER A 142 15.48 0.17 -6.93
N TYR A 143 14.89 -0.12 -5.78
CA TYR A 143 15.21 -1.32 -5.02
C TYR A 143 14.04 -2.30 -5.06
N ILE A 144 14.28 -3.50 -5.57
CA ILE A 144 13.33 -4.60 -5.64
C ILE A 144 13.75 -5.65 -4.61
N LEU A 145 12.83 -6.03 -3.73
CA LEU A 145 13.04 -7.05 -2.71
C LEU A 145 11.87 -8.04 -2.75
N ASP A 146 12.18 -9.33 -2.86
CA ASP A 146 11.22 -10.43 -3.02
C ASP A 146 10.18 -10.15 -4.12
N ASN A 147 10.66 -9.71 -5.29
CA ASN A 147 9.86 -9.31 -6.45
C ASN A 147 8.86 -8.18 -6.19
N GLN A 148 9.06 -7.40 -5.13
CA GLN A 148 8.26 -6.23 -4.80
C GLN A 148 9.11 -4.97 -4.79
N LEU A 149 8.54 -3.88 -5.28
CA LEU A 149 9.17 -2.58 -5.24
C LEU A 149 9.23 -2.07 -3.79
N HIS A 150 10.43 -1.69 -3.35
CA HIS A 150 10.63 -1.02 -2.08
C HIS A 150 10.55 0.51 -2.26
N THR A 151 9.37 1.07 -2.01
CA THR A 151 9.08 2.51 -2.24
C THR A 151 9.55 3.42 -1.09
N GLY A 152 9.85 2.87 0.08
CA GLY A 152 10.20 3.64 1.29
C GLY A 152 8.98 4.30 1.96
N HIS A 153 9.22 5.02 3.06
CA HIS A 153 8.16 5.59 3.90
C HIS A 153 7.28 6.63 3.19
N HIS A 154 7.84 7.37 2.23
CA HIS A 154 7.16 8.44 1.50
C HIS A 154 7.32 8.31 -0.03
N TYR A 155 7.43 7.08 -0.53
CA TYR A 155 7.52 6.80 -1.97
C TYR A 155 8.70 7.49 -2.69
N SER A 156 9.81 7.69 -1.98
CA SER A 156 11.04 8.33 -2.48
C SER A 156 12.29 7.54 -2.11
N ALA A 157 12.17 6.22 -1.86
CA ALA A 157 13.34 5.37 -1.78
C ALA A 157 14.06 5.30 -3.14
N GLY A 158 15.39 5.19 -3.12
CA GLY A 158 16.17 5.06 -4.35
C GLY A 158 16.56 6.39 -5.01
N GLU A 159 16.34 7.54 -4.36
CA GLU A 159 16.79 8.87 -4.80
C GLU A 159 18.32 9.07 -4.70
N ILE A 160 19.07 8.09 -5.20
CA ILE A 160 20.54 7.99 -5.08
C ILE A 160 21.28 9.11 -5.81
N GLY A 161 20.64 9.75 -6.80
CA GLY A 161 21.22 10.88 -7.51
C GLY A 161 21.59 12.05 -6.59
N TYR A 162 20.91 12.18 -5.45
CA TYR A 162 21.16 13.24 -4.46
C TYR A 162 22.19 12.87 -3.39
N ILE A 163 22.68 11.62 -3.36
CA ILE A 163 23.69 11.19 -2.39
C ILE A 163 24.98 12.00 -2.64
N PRO A 164 25.63 12.54 -1.60
CA PRO A 164 26.89 13.24 -1.75
C PRO A 164 28.01 12.24 -2.04
N ILE A 165 28.68 12.40 -3.19
CA ILE A 165 29.87 11.64 -3.60
C ILE A 165 30.93 12.68 -3.99
N GLU A 166 32.14 12.56 -3.44
CA GLU A 166 33.26 13.48 -3.74
C GLU A 166 32.91 14.98 -3.57
N GLY A 167 32.04 15.30 -2.61
CA GLY A 167 31.68 16.68 -2.27
C GLY A 167 30.61 17.32 -3.17
N ASP A 168 30.02 16.58 -4.11
CA ASP A 168 28.88 17.02 -4.93
C ASP A 168 27.78 15.93 -4.94
N GLN A 169 26.60 16.22 -5.48
CA GLN A 169 25.56 15.21 -5.67
C GLN A 169 25.99 14.20 -6.73
N PHE A 170 25.70 12.93 -6.50
CA PHE A 170 26.10 11.84 -7.38
C PHE A 170 25.71 12.07 -8.84
N GLN A 171 24.50 12.57 -9.09
CA GLN A 171 24.03 12.89 -10.44
C GLN A 171 24.78 14.04 -11.14
N ASN A 172 25.36 14.98 -10.38
CA ASN A 172 26.08 16.12 -10.94
C ASN A 172 27.45 15.73 -11.49
N ILE A 173 27.99 14.58 -11.06
CA ILE A 173 29.31 14.10 -11.44
C ILE A 173 29.26 12.80 -12.27
N ALA A 174 28.22 11.98 -12.13
CA ALA A 174 28.16 10.66 -12.77
C ALA A 174 26.94 10.43 -13.71
N SER A 175 26.31 11.49 -14.23
CA SER A 175 25.21 11.38 -15.21
C SER A 175 25.70 11.54 -16.65
N THR A 176 24.85 11.19 -17.62
CA THR A 176 25.15 11.49 -19.04
C THR A 176 25.20 13.00 -19.28
N LYS A 177 24.39 13.78 -18.54
CA LYS A 177 24.41 15.24 -18.60
C LYS A 177 25.73 15.81 -18.09
N SER A 178 26.29 15.28 -16.99
CA SER A 178 27.60 15.71 -16.49
C SER A 178 28.72 15.35 -17.46
N LEU A 179 28.70 14.15 -18.05
CA LEU A 179 29.64 13.73 -19.09
C LEU A 179 29.66 14.71 -20.28
N ILE A 180 28.48 15.01 -20.85
CA ILE A 180 28.35 15.94 -21.98
C ILE A 180 28.89 17.32 -21.61
N ARG A 181 28.52 17.83 -20.42
CA ARG A 181 28.99 19.13 -19.93
C ARG A 181 30.52 19.17 -19.82
N ASN A 182 31.12 18.14 -19.23
CA ASN A 182 32.57 18.10 -18.99
C ASN A 182 33.36 18.02 -20.31
N VAL A 183 32.93 17.20 -21.26
CA VAL A 183 33.55 17.12 -22.59
C VAL A 183 33.38 18.42 -23.37
N ALA A 184 32.19 19.02 -23.34
CA ALA A 184 31.92 20.30 -24.00
C ALA A 184 32.84 21.40 -23.48
N LEU A 185 32.99 21.51 -22.15
CA LEU A 185 33.90 22.46 -21.52
C LEU A 185 35.35 22.24 -21.95
N LYS A 186 35.87 21.00 -21.87
CA LYS A 186 37.25 20.68 -22.26
C LYS A 186 37.53 20.93 -23.75
N LYS A 187 36.52 20.80 -24.61
CA LYS A 187 36.63 21.02 -26.07
C LYS A 187 36.25 22.45 -26.51
N GLY A 188 35.81 23.32 -25.60
CA GLY A 188 35.33 24.67 -25.94
C GLY A 188 34.07 24.68 -26.79
N LEU A 189 33.18 23.69 -26.61
CA LEU A 189 31.91 23.54 -27.32
C LEU A 189 30.72 23.86 -26.41
N TYR A 190 29.56 24.12 -27.00
CA TYR A 190 28.30 24.16 -26.25
C TYR A 190 27.78 22.73 -26.02
N PRO A 191 27.22 22.40 -24.83
CA PRO A 191 26.66 21.08 -24.56
C PRO A 191 25.61 20.62 -25.56
N SER A 192 24.83 21.54 -26.15
CA SER A 192 23.82 21.25 -27.18
C SER A 192 24.40 20.75 -28.51
N GLN A 193 25.71 20.83 -28.70
CA GLN A 193 26.41 20.35 -29.91
C GLN A 193 26.95 18.93 -29.77
N LEU A 194 26.75 18.30 -28.61
CA LEU A 194 27.24 16.96 -28.31
C LEU A 194 26.08 16.11 -27.78
N ASP A 195 26.13 14.83 -28.09
CA ASP A 195 25.33 13.82 -27.43
C ASP A 195 26.26 12.74 -26.84
N GLY A 196 25.72 11.94 -25.91
CA GLY A 196 26.50 10.90 -25.25
C GLY A 196 27.07 9.88 -26.24
N LYS A 197 26.32 9.52 -27.28
CA LYS A 197 26.73 8.52 -28.27
C LYS A 197 27.98 8.99 -29.04
N ALA A 198 28.00 10.24 -29.49
CA ALA A 198 29.13 10.85 -30.16
C ALA A 198 30.38 10.93 -29.26
N ILE A 199 30.20 11.09 -27.95
CA ILE A 199 31.32 11.08 -26.99
C ILE A 199 31.96 9.68 -26.92
N PHE A 200 31.15 8.63 -26.79
CA PHE A 200 31.66 7.24 -26.81
C PHE A 200 32.31 6.88 -28.15
N GLU A 201 31.69 7.25 -29.28
CA GLU A 201 32.27 7.03 -30.61
C GLU A 201 33.65 7.69 -30.77
N LYS A 202 33.81 8.92 -30.28
CA LYS A 202 35.10 9.61 -30.27
C LYS A 202 36.12 8.95 -29.34
N ALA A 203 35.69 8.47 -28.17
CA ALA A 203 36.57 7.73 -27.26
C ALA A 203 37.08 6.44 -27.92
N HIS A 204 36.22 5.71 -28.64
CA HIS A 204 36.64 4.54 -29.43
C HIS A 204 37.63 4.88 -30.55
N GLN A 205 37.60 6.11 -31.06
CA GLN A 205 38.56 6.61 -32.06
C GLN A 205 39.87 7.15 -31.43
N GLY A 206 40.04 7.06 -30.11
CA GLY A 206 41.24 7.50 -29.41
C GLY A 206 41.23 8.96 -28.98
N ASP A 207 40.07 9.62 -28.93
CA ASP A 207 39.97 11.00 -28.42
C ASP A 207 40.23 11.04 -26.91
N GLU A 208 41.42 11.52 -26.52
CA GLU A 208 41.90 11.54 -25.13
C GLU A 208 40.95 12.30 -24.18
N ILE A 209 40.35 13.41 -24.63
CA ILE A 209 39.42 14.19 -23.80
C ILE A 209 38.15 13.39 -23.50
N CYS A 210 37.63 12.66 -24.49
CA CYS A 210 36.46 11.82 -24.30
C CYS A 210 36.77 10.62 -23.42
N ILE A 211 37.94 9.99 -23.60
CA ILE A 211 38.39 8.87 -22.77
C ILE A 211 38.50 9.30 -21.31
N GLU A 212 39.23 10.39 -21.03
CA GLU A 212 39.44 10.90 -19.67
C GLU A 212 38.10 11.26 -19.00
N ALA A 213 37.17 11.89 -19.73
CA ALA A 213 35.86 12.23 -19.18
C ALA A 213 34.99 10.99 -18.89
N ILE A 214 35.10 9.93 -19.69
CA ILE A 214 34.42 8.66 -19.42
C ILE A 214 35.07 7.95 -18.23
N ASP A 215 36.39 7.99 -18.09
CA ASP A 215 37.09 7.38 -16.95
C ASP A 215 36.71 8.09 -15.63
N GLU A 216 36.58 9.42 -15.64
CA GLU A 216 36.06 10.21 -14.51
C GLU A 216 34.62 9.82 -14.15
N LEU A 217 33.75 9.68 -15.16
CA LEU A 217 32.39 9.18 -15.00
C LEU A 217 32.37 7.79 -14.34
N ILE A 218 33.20 6.86 -14.81
CA ILE A 218 33.27 5.47 -14.31
C ILE A 218 33.78 5.44 -12.87
N SER A 219 34.80 6.23 -12.54
CA SER A 219 35.32 6.33 -11.19
C SER A 219 34.23 6.77 -10.21
N ASN A 220 33.49 7.83 -10.55
CA ASN A 220 32.40 8.33 -9.71
C ASN A 220 31.22 7.34 -9.65
N LEU A 221 30.86 6.73 -10.77
CA LEU A 221 29.81 5.71 -10.84
C LEU A 221 30.13 4.51 -9.94
N SER A 222 31.36 4.04 -9.95
CA SER A 222 31.81 2.88 -9.16
C SER A 222 31.73 3.16 -7.66
N LYS A 223 32.08 4.38 -7.21
CA LYS A 223 31.89 4.79 -5.80
C LYS A 223 30.43 4.78 -5.37
N GLY A 224 29.53 5.27 -6.25
CA GLY A 224 28.09 5.23 -6.00
C GLY A 224 27.56 3.80 -5.93
N ILE A 225 27.98 2.93 -6.86
CA ILE A 225 27.64 1.50 -6.86
C ILE A 225 28.15 0.82 -5.57
N ALA A 226 29.40 1.07 -5.18
CA ALA A 226 29.97 0.52 -3.96
C ALA A 226 29.18 0.97 -2.71
N THR A 227 28.79 2.25 -2.66
CA THR A 227 27.93 2.79 -1.59
C THR A 227 26.59 2.05 -1.52
N ILE A 228 25.95 1.80 -2.66
CA ILE A 228 24.69 1.04 -2.73
C ILE A 228 24.89 -0.39 -2.24
N ILE A 229 25.96 -1.06 -2.66
CA ILE A 229 26.26 -2.44 -2.25
C ILE A 229 26.48 -2.52 -0.74
N TYR A 230 27.25 -1.60 -0.14
CA TYR A 230 27.44 -1.58 1.31
C TYR A 230 26.15 -1.31 2.10
N MET A 231 25.28 -0.43 1.59
CA MET A 231 24.06 -0.02 2.30
C MET A 231 22.93 -1.03 2.16
N MET A 232 22.75 -1.58 0.96
CA MET A 232 21.57 -2.38 0.61
C MET A 232 21.89 -3.87 0.50
N ASN A 233 23.15 -4.23 0.25
CA ASN A 233 23.62 -5.61 0.02
C ASN A 233 22.69 -6.43 -0.90
N PRO A 234 22.43 -5.97 -2.14
CA PRO A 234 21.55 -6.68 -3.06
C PRO A 234 22.26 -7.90 -3.67
N GLU A 235 21.50 -8.94 -4.05
CA GLU A 235 22.03 -10.06 -4.84
C GLU A 235 22.49 -9.59 -6.23
N MET A 236 21.86 -8.53 -6.76
CA MET A 236 22.20 -7.97 -8.06
C MET A 236 22.10 -6.44 -8.11
N VAL A 237 23.06 -5.80 -8.78
CA VAL A 237 22.98 -4.41 -9.24
C VAL A 237 22.80 -4.39 -10.75
N VAL A 238 21.77 -3.70 -11.23
CA VAL A 238 21.49 -3.54 -12.67
C VAL A 238 21.70 -2.10 -13.10
N ILE A 239 22.54 -1.89 -14.11
CA ILE A 239 22.89 -0.57 -14.67
C ILE A 239 22.06 -0.32 -15.93
N GLY A 240 21.04 0.53 -15.81
CA GLY A 240 20.14 0.96 -16.88
C GLY A 240 20.40 2.39 -17.38
N GLY A 241 19.49 2.86 -18.23
CA GLY A 241 19.58 4.18 -18.85
C GLY A 241 20.34 4.19 -20.18
N GLY A 242 20.48 5.36 -20.79
CA GLY A 242 20.97 5.49 -22.17
C GLY A 242 22.38 4.91 -22.39
N ILE A 243 23.22 4.95 -21.35
CA ILE A 243 24.60 4.45 -21.41
C ILE A 243 24.70 2.92 -21.43
N SER A 244 23.61 2.20 -21.15
CA SER A 244 23.61 0.73 -21.09
C SER A 244 24.00 0.06 -22.42
N HIS A 245 23.83 0.76 -23.54
CA HIS A 245 24.30 0.32 -24.86
C HIS A 245 25.82 0.24 -24.99
N GLN A 246 26.58 0.75 -24.00
CA GLN A 246 28.04 0.78 -23.99
C GLN A 246 28.63 -0.27 -23.02
N LYS A 247 27.89 -1.35 -22.74
CA LYS A 247 28.27 -2.41 -21.79
C LYS A 247 29.69 -2.90 -22.00
N GLU A 248 30.08 -3.21 -23.23
CA GLU A 248 31.40 -3.75 -23.57
C GLU A 248 32.54 -2.79 -23.20
N TYR A 249 32.27 -1.48 -23.25
CA TYR A 249 33.25 -0.45 -22.89
C TYR A 249 33.24 -0.15 -21.38
N LEU A 250 32.05 -0.07 -20.78
CA LEU A 250 31.87 0.36 -19.38
C LEU A 250 32.12 -0.76 -18.37
N TYR A 251 31.59 -1.96 -18.61
CA TYR A 251 31.62 -3.08 -17.68
C TYR A 251 33.02 -3.41 -17.13
N PRO A 252 34.05 -3.69 -17.97
CA PRO A 252 35.36 -4.07 -17.45
C PRO A 252 36.01 -2.97 -16.58
N ARG A 253 35.78 -1.70 -16.94
CA ARG A 253 36.35 -0.55 -16.21
C ARG A 253 35.61 -0.27 -14.90
N ILE A 254 34.29 -0.46 -14.87
CA ILE A 254 33.52 -0.40 -13.62
C ILE A 254 34.00 -1.48 -12.66
N MET A 255 34.14 -2.73 -13.13
CA MET A 255 34.63 -3.82 -12.31
C MET A 255 36.04 -3.53 -11.74
N GLU A 256 36.96 -3.00 -12.55
CA GLU A 256 38.31 -2.64 -12.09
C GLU A 256 38.30 -1.56 -10.98
N ASN A 257 37.36 -0.61 -11.03
CA ASN A 257 37.22 0.40 -9.96
C ASN A 257 36.57 -0.21 -8.72
N LEU A 258 35.56 -1.06 -8.89
CA LEU A 258 34.89 -1.73 -7.77
C LEU A 258 35.81 -2.68 -7.00
N GLU A 259 36.78 -3.32 -7.65
CA GLU A 259 37.84 -4.10 -6.97
C GLU A 259 38.65 -3.27 -5.96
N LYS A 260 38.72 -1.94 -6.15
CA LYS A 260 39.43 -1.01 -5.26
C LYS A 260 38.54 -0.50 -4.13
N ASP A 261 37.23 -0.36 -4.41
CA ASP A 261 36.26 0.27 -3.51
C ASP A 261 35.47 -0.72 -2.64
N LEU A 262 35.38 -2.00 -3.05
CA LEU A 262 34.64 -3.05 -2.35
C LEU A 262 35.56 -4.07 -1.66
N ILE A 263 35.11 -4.59 -0.53
CA ILE A 263 35.73 -5.77 0.07
C ILE A 263 35.49 -7.00 -0.83
N PRO A 264 36.47 -7.92 -0.96
CA PRO A 264 36.39 -9.06 -1.87
C PRO A 264 35.11 -9.90 -1.71
N ASP A 265 34.72 -10.18 -0.46
CA ASP A 265 33.55 -11.02 -0.15
C ASP A 265 32.26 -10.47 -0.76
N LEU A 266 32.06 -9.13 -0.77
CA LEU A 266 30.86 -8.52 -1.34
C LEU A 266 30.91 -8.48 -2.87
N LEU A 267 32.09 -8.24 -3.44
CA LEU A 267 32.29 -8.21 -4.89
C LEU A 267 32.08 -9.60 -5.52
N GLU A 268 32.46 -10.67 -4.81
CA GLU A 268 32.29 -12.05 -5.29
C GLU A 268 30.82 -12.49 -5.33
N VAL A 269 30.02 -12.06 -4.34
CA VAL A 269 28.62 -12.52 -4.22
C VAL A 269 27.60 -11.60 -4.89
N THR A 270 27.91 -10.32 -5.09
CA THR A 270 26.99 -9.36 -5.71
C THR A 270 27.15 -9.37 -7.22
N LYS A 271 26.10 -9.77 -7.95
CA LYS A 271 26.12 -9.73 -9.42
C LYS A 271 25.96 -8.30 -9.91
N ILE A 272 26.71 -7.90 -10.92
CA ILE A 272 26.60 -6.58 -11.55
C ILE A 272 26.42 -6.81 -13.04
N ASP A 273 25.38 -6.23 -13.63
CA ASP A 273 25.17 -6.28 -15.08
C ASP A 273 24.38 -5.06 -15.57
N PHE A 274 24.20 -4.94 -16.88
CA PHE A 274 23.44 -3.88 -17.53
C PHE A 274 22.03 -4.33 -17.88
N ALA A 275 21.10 -3.37 -17.91
CA ALA A 275 19.70 -3.62 -18.23
C ALA A 275 19.52 -4.19 -19.65
N SER A 276 18.58 -5.11 -19.81
CA SER A 276 18.33 -5.88 -21.03
C SER A 276 17.09 -5.43 -21.80
N ASN A 277 16.08 -4.86 -21.13
CA ASN A 277 14.87 -4.34 -21.77
C ASN A 277 15.08 -2.97 -22.44
N LEU A 278 16.24 -2.32 -22.20
CA LEU A 278 16.68 -1.08 -22.84
C LEU A 278 15.56 -0.02 -22.90
N ASN A 279 15.13 0.33 -24.12
CA ASN A 279 14.18 1.41 -24.40
C ASN A 279 12.74 1.10 -24.04
N ASN A 280 12.41 -0.17 -23.76
CA ASN A 280 11.04 -0.64 -23.46
C ASN A 280 10.82 -0.88 -21.96
N ALA A 281 11.87 -0.72 -21.14
CA ALA A 281 11.82 -1.02 -19.71
C ALA A 281 10.75 -0.20 -18.97
N GLY A 282 10.52 1.06 -19.34
CA GLY A 282 9.46 1.88 -18.75
C GLY A 282 8.06 1.29 -19.00
N LEU A 283 7.77 0.89 -20.24
CA LEU A 283 6.48 0.31 -20.62
C LEU A 283 6.23 -1.05 -19.95
N VAL A 284 7.21 -1.95 -20.02
CA VAL A 284 7.15 -3.28 -19.38
C VAL A 284 7.04 -3.16 -17.86
N GLY A 285 7.77 -2.22 -17.29
CA GLY A 285 7.76 -1.92 -15.86
C GLY A 285 6.43 -1.40 -15.35
N ALA A 286 5.80 -0.50 -16.11
CA ALA A 286 4.47 0.01 -15.80
C ALA A 286 3.44 -1.12 -15.78
N LEU A 287 3.50 -2.03 -16.77
CA LEU A 287 2.65 -3.24 -16.76
C LEU A 287 2.95 -4.11 -15.54
N ARG A 288 4.24 -4.33 -15.21
CA ARG A 288 4.59 -5.14 -14.04
C ARG A 288 4.05 -4.53 -12.76
N ASN A 289 4.15 -3.21 -12.58
CA ASN A 289 3.53 -2.52 -11.46
C ASN A 289 2.02 -2.76 -11.44
N PHE A 290 1.35 -2.58 -12.59
CA PHE A 290 -0.09 -2.82 -12.71
C PHE A 290 -0.48 -4.23 -12.25
N LEU A 291 0.21 -5.26 -12.74
CA LEU A 291 -0.05 -6.65 -12.37
C LEU A 291 0.22 -6.89 -10.88
N ILE A 292 1.26 -6.28 -10.31
CA ILE A 292 1.53 -6.36 -8.86
C ILE A 292 0.39 -5.70 -8.09
N GLN A 293 -0.02 -4.48 -8.40
CA GLN A 293 -1.12 -3.79 -7.71
C GLN A 293 -2.43 -4.54 -7.87
N GLU A 294 -2.69 -5.10 -9.06
CA GLU A 294 -3.80 -6.01 -9.31
C GLU A 294 -3.74 -7.20 -8.35
N THR A 295 -2.59 -7.84 -8.14
CA THR A 295 -2.46 -8.94 -7.16
C THR A 295 -2.46 -8.48 -5.70
N LEU A 296 -2.13 -7.22 -5.40
CA LEU A 296 -2.21 -6.63 -4.07
C LEU A 296 -3.65 -6.26 -3.70
N HIS A 297 -4.54 -6.08 -4.69
CA HIS A 297 -5.97 -6.05 -4.47
C HIS A 297 -6.47 -7.46 -4.07
N PRO A 298 -6.99 -7.64 -2.84
CA PRO A 298 -7.37 -8.96 -2.32
C PRO A 298 -8.46 -9.65 -3.16
N LEU A 299 -9.28 -8.86 -3.87
CA LEU A 299 -10.31 -9.31 -4.80
C LEU A 299 -9.70 -9.99 -6.03
N ASN A 300 -8.78 -9.29 -6.69
CA ASN A 300 -8.14 -9.73 -7.93
C ASN A 300 -7.16 -10.86 -7.67
N LYS A 301 -6.47 -10.90 -6.52
CA LYS A 301 -5.67 -12.05 -6.11
C LYS A 301 -6.47 -13.35 -6.06
N ILE A 302 -7.69 -13.32 -5.54
CA ILE A 302 -8.55 -14.51 -5.46
C ILE A 302 -9.01 -14.92 -6.86
N ILE A 303 -9.49 -13.97 -7.66
CA ILE A 303 -10.02 -14.25 -9.00
C ILE A 303 -8.90 -14.77 -9.92
N THR A 304 -7.76 -14.09 -9.99
CA THR A 304 -6.61 -14.49 -10.82
C THR A 304 -6.05 -15.85 -10.43
N ALA A 305 -5.93 -16.12 -9.12
CA ALA A 305 -5.47 -17.42 -8.63
C ALA A 305 -6.42 -18.57 -9.04
N ILE A 306 -7.73 -18.31 -9.03
CA ILE A 306 -8.76 -19.28 -9.44
C ILE A 306 -8.76 -19.48 -10.95
N GLU A 307 -8.76 -18.41 -11.74
CA GLU A 307 -8.83 -18.49 -13.21
C GLU A 307 -7.58 -19.16 -13.82
N SER A 308 -6.39 -18.80 -13.32
CA SER A 308 -5.11 -19.38 -13.80
C SER A 308 -5.00 -20.90 -13.59
N THR A 309 -5.68 -21.46 -12.59
CA THR A 309 -5.68 -22.91 -12.31
C THR A 309 -6.98 -23.62 -12.67
N ARG A 310 -7.96 -22.91 -13.24
CA ARG A 310 -9.32 -23.43 -13.52
C ARG A 310 -9.33 -24.71 -14.35
N HIS A 311 -8.46 -24.80 -15.36
CA HIS A 311 -8.30 -25.98 -16.21
C HIS A 311 -7.77 -27.23 -15.48
N LYS A 312 -7.19 -27.08 -14.28
CA LYS A 312 -6.66 -28.18 -13.43
C LYS A 312 -7.61 -28.58 -12.28
N LEU A 313 -8.78 -27.95 -12.19
CA LEU A 313 -9.77 -28.21 -11.14
C LEU A 313 -10.71 -29.36 -11.51
N THR A 314 -11.05 -30.19 -10.52
CA THR A 314 -12.11 -31.21 -10.67
C THR A 314 -13.49 -30.55 -10.76
N LYS A 315 -14.54 -31.30 -11.14
CA LYS A 315 -15.91 -30.78 -11.19
C LYS A 315 -16.38 -30.18 -9.84
N GLY A 316 -16.04 -30.83 -8.72
CA GLY A 316 -16.34 -30.32 -7.38
C GLY A 316 -15.54 -29.07 -7.00
N GLU A 317 -14.30 -28.96 -7.46
CA GLU A 317 -13.45 -27.79 -7.24
C GLU A 317 -13.85 -26.59 -8.12
N ASN A 318 -14.34 -26.84 -9.35
CA ASN A 318 -14.93 -25.79 -10.19
C ASN A 318 -16.19 -25.19 -9.56
N ASN A 319 -17.05 -26.01 -8.95
CA ASN A 319 -18.20 -25.49 -8.20
C ASN A 319 -17.77 -24.63 -7.00
N ILE A 320 -16.63 -24.94 -6.37
CA ILE A 320 -16.06 -24.11 -5.29
C ILE A 320 -15.55 -22.78 -5.86
N ALA A 321 -14.81 -22.81 -6.97
CA ALA A 321 -14.34 -21.63 -7.70
C ALA A 321 -15.50 -20.69 -8.05
N ASP A 322 -16.53 -21.22 -8.71
CA ASP A 322 -17.71 -20.44 -9.13
C ASP A 322 -18.44 -19.84 -7.92
N PHE A 323 -18.55 -20.58 -6.82
CA PHE A 323 -19.17 -20.05 -5.60
C PHE A 323 -18.35 -18.91 -4.99
N VAL A 324 -17.02 -19.05 -4.89
CA VAL A 324 -16.13 -18.03 -4.32
C VAL A 324 -16.17 -16.75 -5.16
N ILE A 325 -16.11 -16.86 -6.48
CA ILE A 325 -16.16 -15.70 -7.39
C ILE A 325 -17.51 -14.97 -7.26
N ASN A 326 -18.62 -15.70 -7.25
CA ASN A 326 -19.96 -15.10 -7.27
C ASN A 326 -20.44 -14.63 -5.89
N ASN A 327 -19.87 -15.14 -4.78
CA ASN A 327 -20.37 -14.90 -3.43
C ASN A 327 -19.25 -14.43 -2.48
N LEU A 328 -18.29 -13.66 -3.00
CA LEU A 328 -17.07 -13.30 -2.26
C LEU A 328 -17.33 -12.55 -0.95
N SER A 329 -18.39 -11.74 -0.90
CA SER A 329 -18.82 -11.02 0.32
C SER A 329 -19.36 -11.94 1.41
N GLU A 330 -19.79 -13.15 1.05
CA GLU A 330 -20.31 -14.13 2.00
C GLU A 330 -19.21 -15.03 2.56
N VAL A 331 -18.16 -15.29 1.77
CA VAL A 331 -17.05 -16.20 2.13
C VAL A 331 -16.45 -15.90 3.53
N PRO A 332 -16.20 -14.63 3.94
CA PRO A 332 -15.65 -14.32 5.26
C PRO A 332 -16.52 -14.81 6.42
N ASN A 333 -17.83 -14.91 6.19
CA ASN A 333 -18.84 -15.23 7.20
C ASN A 333 -19.22 -16.71 7.23
N LEU A 334 -18.66 -17.53 6.34
CA LEU A 334 -18.88 -18.97 6.32
C LEU A 334 -17.72 -19.70 7.01
N THR A 335 -18.06 -20.69 7.84
CA THR A 335 -17.11 -21.74 8.21
C THR A 335 -16.91 -22.70 7.04
N ILE A 336 -15.82 -23.48 7.06
CA ILE A 336 -15.54 -24.45 5.99
C ILE A 336 -16.66 -25.48 5.85
N SER A 337 -17.29 -25.85 6.97
CA SER A 337 -18.43 -26.78 7.02
C SER A 337 -19.68 -26.19 6.39
N GLU A 338 -20.00 -24.94 6.69
CA GLU A 338 -21.16 -24.24 6.14
C GLU A 338 -21.01 -24.03 4.62
N MET A 339 -19.81 -23.62 4.19
CA MET A 339 -19.51 -23.51 2.76
C MET A 339 -19.60 -24.86 2.05
N GLY A 340 -19.08 -25.93 2.68
CA GLY A 340 -19.20 -27.29 2.17
C GLY A 340 -20.65 -27.74 2.00
N LYS A 341 -21.51 -27.47 2.98
CA LYS A 341 -22.96 -27.75 2.90
C LYS A 341 -23.64 -26.94 1.81
N LYS A 342 -23.30 -25.65 1.66
CA LYS A 342 -23.92 -24.74 0.69
C LYS A 342 -23.60 -25.12 -0.76
N ILE A 343 -22.35 -25.56 -1.01
CA ILE A 343 -21.87 -25.98 -2.34
C ILE A 343 -22.10 -27.48 -2.60
N LYS A 344 -22.48 -28.25 -1.56
CA LYS A 344 -22.62 -29.71 -1.57
C LYS A 344 -21.30 -30.44 -1.87
N VAL A 345 -20.23 -30.03 -1.18
CA VAL A 345 -18.87 -30.62 -1.28
C VAL A 345 -18.31 -30.91 0.11
N ALA A 346 -17.43 -31.90 0.21
CA ALA A 346 -16.73 -32.21 1.46
C ALA A 346 -15.72 -31.11 1.82
N GLU A 347 -15.52 -30.84 3.11
CA GLU A 347 -14.56 -29.84 3.63
C GLU A 347 -13.12 -30.09 3.13
N ALA A 348 -12.74 -31.37 3.00
CA ALA A 348 -11.45 -31.76 2.44
C ALA A 348 -11.27 -31.30 0.99
N SER A 349 -12.35 -31.17 0.21
CA SER A 349 -12.30 -30.65 -1.15
C SER A 349 -12.08 -29.14 -1.18
N ILE A 350 -12.64 -28.38 -0.24
CA ILE A 350 -12.38 -26.94 -0.09
C ILE A 350 -10.92 -26.71 0.34
N SER A 351 -10.41 -27.50 1.28
CA SER A 351 -9.01 -27.40 1.70
C SER A 351 -8.02 -27.76 0.57
N ARG A 352 -8.33 -28.79 -0.24
CA ARG A 352 -7.53 -29.14 -1.42
C ARG A 352 -7.59 -28.05 -2.49
N PHE A 353 -8.77 -27.48 -2.73
CA PHE A 353 -8.96 -26.35 -3.62
C PHE A 353 -8.06 -25.18 -3.22
N CYS A 354 -8.14 -24.70 -1.97
CA CYS A 354 -7.32 -23.56 -1.50
C CYS A 354 -5.81 -23.79 -1.69
N LYS A 355 -5.32 -25.00 -1.47
CA LYS A 355 -3.92 -25.35 -1.73
C LYS A 355 -3.59 -25.37 -3.21
N LYS A 356 -4.49 -25.89 -4.05
CA LYS A 356 -4.28 -26.04 -5.50
C LYS A 356 -4.29 -24.70 -6.23
N VAL A 357 -5.10 -23.74 -5.77
CA VAL A 357 -5.15 -22.36 -6.31
C VAL A 357 -4.14 -21.42 -5.63
N ASP A 358 -3.13 -21.94 -4.92
CA ASP A 358 -2.08 -21.15 -4.25
C ASP A 358 -2.57 -20.10 -3.23
N ILE A 359 -3.78 -20.28 -2.69
CA ILE A 359 -4.31 -19.47 -1.57
C ILE A 359 -3.87 -20.06 -0.21
N GLY A 360 -3.46 -21.34 -0.21
CA GLY A 360 -2.99 -22.07 0.96
C GLY A 360 -4.15 -22.64 1.77
N THR A 361 -4.62 -21.90 2.77
CA THR A 361 -5.66 -22.39 3.70
C THR A 361 -7.02 -21.74 3.46
N TYR A 362 -8.08 -22.37 3.95
CA TYR A 362 -9.41 -21.79 3.93
C TYR A 362 -9.50 -20.49 4.76
N ASN A 363 -8.77 -20.40 5.87
CA ASN A 363 -8.69 -19.15 6.64
C ASN A 363 -8.02 -18.02 5.84
N ASN A 364 -6.98 -18.33 5.05
CA ASN A 364 -6.39 -17.33 4.16
C ASN A 364 -7.39 -16.88 3.08
N LEU A 365 -8.17 -17.81 2.51
CA LEU A 365 -9.25 -17.47 1.58
C LEU A 365 -10.26 -16.51 2.23
N ARG A 366 -10.67 -16.76 3.47
CA ARG A 366 -11.59 -15.88 4.22
C ARG A 366 -10.99 -14.50 4.50
N ILE A 367 -9.71 -14.44 4.88
CA ILE A 367 -9.01 -13.17 5.14
C ILE A 367 -8.90 -12.35 3.84
N LEU A 368 -8.50 -12.99 2.74
CA LEU A 368 -8.42 -12.32 1.43
C LEU A 368 -9.80 -11.86 0.97
N ALA A 369 -10.84 -12.70 1.11
CA ALA A 369 -12.22 -12.34 0.75
C ALA A 369 -12.76 -11.21 1.63
N SER A 370 -12.37 -11.15 2.91
CA SER A 370 -12.73 -10.08 3.84
C SER A 370 -12.09 -8.77 3.40
N LYS A 371 -10.79 -8.77 3.09
CA LYS A 371 -10.10 -7.59 2.59
C LYS A 371 -10.66 -7.14 1.23
N ALA A 372 -11.03 -8.07 0.36
CA ALA A 372 -11.65 -7.81 -0.94
C ALA A 372 -13.02 -7.14 -0.81
N SER A 373 -13.81 -7.61 0.16
CA SER A 373 -15.14 -7.06 0.47
C SER A 373 -15.06 -5.66 1.09
N VAL A 374 -13.98 -5.37 1.83
CA VAL A 374 -13.68 -4.04 2.36
C VAL A 374 -13.20 -3.09 1.25
N SER A 375 -12.37 -3.56 0.31
CA SER A 375 -11.98 -2.77 -0.87
C SER A 375 -13.18 -2.41 -1.76
N LYS A 376 -14.17 -3.30 -1.92
CA LYS A 376 -15.41 -3.00 -2.66
C LYS A 376 -16.28 -1.93 -1.97
N ARG A 377 -16.15 -1.77 -0.65
CA ARG A 377 -16.80 -0.69 0.13
C ARG A 377 -16.02 0.63 0.11
N LYS A 378 -14.79 0.65 -0.44
CA LYS A 378 -13.93 1.84 -0.56
C LYS A 378 -13.99 2.53 -1.94
N VAL A 379 -14.90 2.11 -2.83
CA VAL A 379 -15.10 2.72 -4.17
C VAL A 379 -16.49 3.40 -4.29
N GLU A 380 -17.14 3.72 -3.17
CA GLU A 380 -18.12 4.80 -3.15
C GLU A 380 -17.46 5.99 -2.45
N GLU A 381 -16.65 6.72 -3.23
CA GLU A 381 -16.02 7.96 -2.78
C GLU A 381 -17.08 9.01 -2.45
N ALA A 382 -17.00 9.56 -1.24
CA ALA A 382 -17.54 10.89 -1.00
C ALA A 382 -16.66 11.86 -1.79
N ALA A 383 -17.23 12.49 -2.82
CA ALA A 383 -16.59 13.54 -3.59
C ALA A 383 -15.99 14.60 -2.65
N GLU A 384 -14.68 14.84 -2.72
CA GLU A 384 -14.08 16.01 -2.10
C GLU A 384 -14.33 17.23 -2.99
N GLY A 385 -15.33 18.01 -2.60
CA GLY A 385 -15.60 19.33 -3.18
C GLY A 385 -16.60 20.11 -2.33
N ASP A 386 -16.14 21.24 -1.79
CA ASP A 386 -16.87 22.27 -1.05
C ASP A 386 -17.09 22.03 0.46
N GLY A 387 -16.96 23.10 1.26
CA GLY A 387 -17.03 23.12 2.72
C GLY A 387 -18.37 22.64 3.32
N ASN A 388 -19.32 22.22 2.48
CA ASN A 388 -20.52 21.49 2.88
C ASN A 388 -20.25 20.03 3.30
N SER A 389 -19.16 19.40 2.82
CA SER A 389 -18.87 17.99 3.12
C SER A 389 -18.56 17.75 4.61
N VAL A 390 -17.83 18.66 5.26
CA VAL A 390 -17.50 18.58 6.69
C VAL A 390 -18.76 18.74 7.54
N LYS A 391 -19.63 19.69 7.19
CA LYS A 391 -20.90 19.92 7.90
C LYS A 391 -21.83 18.71 7.80
N ASP A 392 -21.91 18.08 6.63
CA ASP A 392 -22.73 16.88 6.44
C ASP A 392 -22.16 15.67 7.18
N VAL A 393 -20.83 15.56 7.31
CA VAL A 393 -20.19 14.55 8.17
C VAL A 393 -20.51 14.80 9.64
N TYR A 394 -20.37 16.03 10.14
CA TYR A 394 -20.76 16.36 11.52
C TYR A 394 -22.26 16.20 11.76
N LYS A 395 -23.11 16.46 10.76
CA LYS A 395 -24.55 16.23 10.85
C LYS A 395 -24.87 14.74 10.94
N LYS A 396 -24.27 13.90 10.09
CA LYS A 396 -24.36 12.43 10.20
C LYS A 396 -23.85 11.92 11.54
N MET A 397 -22.82 12.57 12.10
CA MET A 397 -22.29 12.26 13.43
C MET A 397 -23.30 12.58 14.54
N ILE A 398 -23.94 13.75 14.47
CA ILE A 398 -25.02 14.14 15.40
C ILE A 398 -26.21 13.17 15.28
N ASP A 399 -26.65 12.85 14.06
CA ASP A 399 -27.78 11.94 13.82
C ASP A 399 -27.50 10.53 14.40
N ARG A 400 -26.26 10.02 14.25
CA ARG A 400 -25.82 8.72 14.82
C ARG A 400 -25.70 8.75 16.34
N PHE A 401 -25.34 9.89 16.90
CA PHE A 401 -25.30 10.10 18.34
C PHE A 401 -26.69 10.14 18.96
N ASP A 402 -27.66 10.75 18.25
CA ASP A 402 -29.07 10.71 18.65
C ASP A 402 -29.62 9.27 18.63
N ASP A 403 -29.27 8.46 17.62
CA ASP A 403 -29.61 7.03 17.57
C ASP A 403 -29.04 6.26 18.77
N LEU A 404 -27.78 6.51 19.13
CA LEU A 404 -27.12 5.88 20.28
C LEU A 404 -27.78 6.29 21.61
N HIS A 405 -28.11 7.58 21.77
CA HIS A 405 -28.80 8.08 22.96
C HIS A 405 -30.17 7.41 23.17
N ALA A 406 -30.89 7.15 22.08
CA ALA A 406 -32.17 6.46 22.10
C ALA A 406 -32.06 4.92 22.17
N SER A 407 -30.84 4.37 22.21
CA SER A 407 -30.64 2.92 22.12
C SER A 407 -31.02 2.19 23.41
N LYS A 408 -31.85 1.15 23.26
CA LYS A 408 -32.18 0.21 24.36
C LYS A 408 -30.93 -0.51 24.90
N GLU A 409 -29.91 -0.66 24.07
CA GLU A 409 -28.63 -1.28 24.41
C GLU A 409 -27.86 -0.45 25.44
N LEU A 410 -27.80 0.88 25.29
CA LEU A 410 -27.13 1.75 26.26
C LEU A 410 -27.80 1.69 27.64
N HIS A 411 -29.13 1.67 27.68
CA HIS A 411 -29.87 1.50 28.94
C HIS A 411 -29.60 0.14 29.59
N LYS A 412 -29.49 -0.93 28.78
CA LYS A 412 -29.15 -2.28 29.27
C LYS A 412 -27.72 -2.31 29.83
N LEU A 413 -26.75 -1.67 29.17
CA LEU A 413 -25.38 -1.56 29.68
C LEU A 413 -25.34 -0.82 31.01
N ALA A 414 -26.03 0.32 31.10
CA ALA A 414 -26.12 1.08 32.35
C ALA A 414 -26.72 0.22 33.48
N GLN A 415 -27.70 -0.63 33.18
CA GLN A 415 -28.24 -1.56 34.16
C GLN A 415 -27.22 -2.61 34.60
N ILE A 416 -26.46 -3.22 33.69
CA ILE A 416 -25.42 -4.19 34.06
C ILE A 416 -24.41 -3.51 34.99
N ILE A 417 -23.86 -2.37 34.56
CA ILE A 417 -22.85 -1.62 35.31
C ILE A 417 -23.33 -1.19 36.71
N ASP A 418 -24.61 -0.85 36.87
CA ASP A 418 -25.22 -0.43 38.15
C ASP A 418 -25.44 -1.60 39.14
N HIS A 419 -25.55 -2.84 38.65
CA HIS A 419 -25.78 -4.04 39.48
C HIS A 419 -24.52 -4.89 39.67
N SER A 420 -23.45 -4.59 38.95
CA SER A 420 -22.15 -5.24 39.06
C SER A 420 -21.53 -5.01 40.45
N ASN A 421 -21.02 -6.08 41.07
CA ASN A 421 -20.24 -5.97 42.30
C ASN A 421 -18.86 -5.36 42.03
N ARG A 422 -18.23 -5.75 40.91
CA ARG A 422 -16.96 -5.23 40.44
C ARG A 422 -16.82 -5.40 38.94
N ILE A 423 -16.22 -4.42 38.26
CA ILE A 423 -16.12 -4.39 36.80
C ILE A 423 -14.67 -4.28 36.35
N PHE A 424 -14.26 -5.16 35.45
CA PHE A 424 -12.97 -5.06 34.76
C PHE A 424 -13.17 -4.61 33.32
N ILE A 425 -12.55 -3.50 32.95
CA ILE A 425 -12.59 -2.97 31.58
C ILE A 425 -11.27 -3.33 30.89
N ILE A 426 -11.36 -4.00 29.75
CA ILE A 426 -10.20 -4.41 28.94
C ILE A 426 -10.19 -3.57 27.67
N GLY A 427 -9.11 -2.82 27.46
CA GLY A 427 -8.94 -1.94 26.30
C GLY A 427 -7.57 -2.08 25.68
N THR A 428 -7.30 -1.25 24.66
CA THR A 428 -5.98 -1.15 24.04
C THR A 428 -5.24 0.10 24.55
N PRO A 429 -3.90 0.18 24.38
CA PRO A 429 -3.13 1.36 24.79
C PRO A 429 -3.60 2.66 24.13
N GLU A 430 -4.15 2.58 22.93
CA GLU A 430 -4.61 3.74 22.16
C GLU A 430 -5.82 4.45 22.78
N ILE A 431 -6.65 3.74 23.56
CA ILE A 431 -7.84 4.29 24.23
C ILE A 431 -7.67 4.45 25.75
N LYS A 432 -6.41 4.42 26.22
CA LYS A 432 -6.09 4.41 27.67
C LYS A 432 -6.65 5.63 28.38
N VAL A 433 -6.55 6.81 27.78
CA VAL A 433 -6.98 8.08 28.39
C VAL A 433 -8.50 8.10 28.60
N GLU A 434 -9.26 7.65 27.61
CA GLU A 434 -10.72 7.56 27.63
C GLU A 434 -11.19 6.59 28.71
N LEU A 435 -10.52 5.44 28.83
CA LEU A 435 -10.84 4.44 29.84
C LEU A 435 -10.49 4.89 31.26
N GLU A 436 -9.36 5.57 31.46
CA GLU A 436 -9.01 6.18 32.75
C GLU A 436 -10.06 7.22 33.18
N MET A 437 -10.56 8.03 32.23
CA MET A 437 -11.65 8.97 32.50
C MET A 437 -12.96 8.27 32.89
N LEU A 438 -13.34 7.21 32.17
CA LEU A 438 -14.53 6.41 32.51
C LEU A 438 -14.41 5.78 33.91
N VAL A 439 -13.26 5.17 34.23
CA VAL A 439 -12.98 4.57 35.53
C VAL A 439 -13.15 5.59 36.65
N ASN A 440 -12.50 6.75 36.54
CA ASN A 440 -12.59 7.80 37.57
C ASN A 440 -14.04 8.24 37.80
N ARG A 441 -14.82 8.42 36.73
CA ARG A 441 -16.22 8.87 36.84
C ARG A 441 -17.17 7.80 37.36
N LEU A 442 -16.92 6.52 37.09
CA LEU A 442 -17.69 5.41 37.66
C LEU A 442 -17.35 5.22 39.15
N LEU A 443 -16.08 5.37 39.53
CA LEU A 443 -15.64 5.36 40.94
C LEU A 443 -16.29 6.51 41.73
N ASP A 444 -16.40 7.71 41.16
CA ASP A 444 -17.13 8.84 41.76
C ASP A 444 -18.62 8.52 41.99
N LEU A 445 -19.20 7.63 41.18
CA LEU A 445 -20.55 7.12 41.36
C LEU A 445 -20.61 5.94 42.35
N GLY A 446 -19.50 5.53 42.96
CA GLY A 446 -19.44 4.43 43.92
C GLY A 446 -19.47 3.03 43.28
N ILE A 447 -19.09 2.92 42.01
CA ILE A 447 -19.02 1.65 41.27
C ILE A 447 -17.56 1.16 41.29
N ASP A 448 -17.32 -0.04 41.80
CA ASP A 448 -15.97 -0.63 41.83
C ASP A 448 -15.57 -1.09 40.42
N VAL A 449 -14.65 -0.34 39.81
CA VAL A 449 -14.20 -0.58 38.44
C VAL A 449 -12.70 -0.40 38.30
N GLN A 450 -12.08 -1.21 37.44
CA GLN A 450 -10.68 -1.12 37.08
C GLN A 450 -10.48 -1.35 35.58
N ALA A 451 -9.61 -0.57 34.94
CA ALA A 451 -9.26 -0.75 33.53
C ALA A 451 -7.84 -1.32 33.37
N PHE A 452 -7.67 -2.17 32.36
CA PHE A 452 -6.40 -2.76 31.96
C PHE A 452 -6.21 -2.57 30.45
N THR A 453 -5.14 -1.88 30.06
CA THR A 453 -4.88 -1.52 28.65
C THR A 453 -3.50 -1.96 28.16
N GLU A 454 -2.58 -2.27 29.08
CA GLU A 454 -1.27 -2.79 28.75
C GLU A 454 -1.26 -4.32 28.84
N ARG A 455 -0.58 -4.97 27.91
CA ARG A 455 -0.57 -6.43 27.78
C ARG A 455 -0.22 -7.17 29.08
N ASP A 456 0.80 -6.71 29.80
CA ASP A 456 1.20 -7.33 31.07
C ASP A 456 0.12 -7.21 32.15
N GLN A 457 -0.61 -6.08 32.16
CA GLN A 457 -1.71 -5.84 33.08
C GLN A 457 -2.92 -6.72 32.73
N ILE A 458 -3.22 -6.84 31.43
CA ILE A 458 -4.27 -7.69 30.89
C ILE A 458 -3.98 -9.17 31.23
N ASP A 459 -2.74 -9.64 31.09
CA ASP A 459 -2.40 -11.02 31.44
C ASP A 459 -2.43 -11.28 32.97
N GLN A 460 -2.14 -10.26 33.79
CA GLN A 460 -2.29 -10.35 35.24
C GLN A 460 -3.75 -10.38 35.68
N SER A 461 -4.62 -9.58 35.06
CA SER A 461 -6.04 -9.52 35.43
C SER A 461 -6.74 -10.87 35.25
N LYS A 462 -6.34 -11.66 34.22
CA LYS A 462 -6.84 -13.05 34.02
C LYS A 462 -6.72 -13.93 35.27
N LYS A 463 -5.68 -13.73 36.08
CA LYS A 463 -5.42 -14.59 37.26
C LYS A 463 -6.33 -14.29 38.44
N ILE A 464 -7.00 -13.14 38.42
CA ILE A 464 -7.84 -12.65 39.52
C ILE A 464 -9.32 -12.49 39.13
N VAL A 465 -9.66 -12.65 37.85
CA VAL A 465 -11.06 -12.69 37.37
C VAL A 465 -11.76 -13.95 37.87
N HIS A 466 -12.99 -13.79 38.36
CA HIS A 466 -13.88 -14.84 38.83
C HIS A 466 -15.35 -14.42 38.64
N ALA A 467 -16.30 -15.32 38.91
CA ALA A 467 -17.73 -15.12 38.57
C ALA A 467 -18.39 -13.84 39.14
N ASP A 468 -17.90 -13.30 40.25
CA ASP A 468 -18.42 -12.03 40.82
C ASP A 468 -17.87 -10.75 40.15
N ILE A 469 -17.04 -10.88 39.11
CA ILE A 469 -16.48 -9.76 38.34
C ILE A 469 -17.08 -9.75 36.94
N ASP A 470 -17.71 -8.64 36.55
CA ASP A 470 -18.15 -8.43 35.17
C ASP A 470 -16.99 -7.92 34.32
N VAL A 471 -16.79 -8.50 33.15
CA VAL A 471 -15.70 -8.09 32.25
C VAL A 471 -16.26 -7.42 31.01
N VAL A 472 -15.80 -6.19 30.73
CA VAL A 472 -16.20 -5.40 29.57
C VAL A 472 -15.01 -5.18 28.64
N GLY A 473 -15.08 -5.69 27.41
CA GLY A 473 -14.08 -5.46 26.37
C GLY A 473 -14.42 -4.25 25.51
N VAL A 474 -13.52 -3.28 25.41
CA VAL A 474 -13.72 -2.08 24.57
C VAL A 474 -12.83 -2.18 23.34
N SER A 475 -13.44 -2.56 22.21
CA SER A 475 -12.78 -2.65 20.92
C SER A 475 -13.68 -2.02 19.87
N ILE A 476 -13.40 -0.75 19.55
CA ILE A 476 -14.18 0.01 18.57
C ILE A 476 -14.16 -0.70 17.21
N SER A 477 -12.99 -1.22 16.81
CA SER A 477 -12.82 -1.98 15.57
C SER A 477 -13.55 -3.33 15.61
N GLY A 478 -13.58 -3.97 16.79
CA GLY A 478 -14.06 -5.33 17.00
C GLY A 478 -13.01 -6.43 16.74
N TYR A 479 -11.81 -6.07 16.29
CA TYR A 479 -10.75 -7.00 15.85
C TYR A 479 -9.47 -6.93 16.68
N ASP A 480 -9.45 -6.17 17.76
CA ASP A 480 -8.26 -6.01 18.61
C ASP A 480 -7.87 -7.35 19.22
N LYS A 481 -6.79 -7.94 18.69
CA LYS A 481 -6.43 -9.34 18.94
C LYS A 481 -6.27 -9.65 20.42
N GLU A 482 -5.66 -8.75 21.18
CA GLU A 482 -5.42 -8.94 22.61
C GLU A 482 -6.73 -9.02 23.40
N ILE A 483 -7.71 -8.18 23.06
CA ILE A 483 -9.05 -8.18 23.68
C ILE A 483 -9.81 -9.44 23.27
N VAL A 484 -9.78 -9.81 21.99
CA VAL A 484 -10.44 -11.03 21.49
C VAL A 484 -9.87 -12.29 22.16
N ASP A 485 -8.55 -12.38 22.26
CA ASP A 485 -7.87 -13.51 22.87
C ASP A 485 -8.14 -13.56 24.39
N TYR A 486 -8.20 -12.40 25.06
CA TYR A 486 -8.60 -12.29 26.45
C TYR A 486 -10.01 -12.82 26.67
N MET A 487 -11.00 -12.28 25.94
CA MET A 487 -12.42 -12.64 26.12
C MET A 487 -12.70 -14.11 25.88
N LYS A 488 -12.01 -14.75 24.93
CA LYS A 488 -12.13 -16.19 24.67
C LYS A 488 -11.56 -17.09 25.75
N GLN A 489 -10.63 -16.59 26.55
CA GLN A 489 -9.93 -17.35 27.59
C GLN A 489 -10.58 -17.22 28.96
N ILE A 490 -11.55 -16.31 29.11
CA ILE A 490 -12.31 -16.14 30.34
C ILE A 490 -13.23 -17.33 30.56
N ASP A 491 -13.37 -17.74 31.82
CA ASP A 491 -14.29 -18.80 32.21
C ASP A 491 -15.74 -18.44 31.81
N PRO A 492 -16.49 -19.35 31.15
CA PRO A 492 -17.87 -19.08 30.73
C PRO A 492 -18.86 -18.70 31.85
N SER A 493 -18.50 -18.96 33.12
CA SER A 493 -19.30 -18.54 34.29
C SER A 493 -19.18 -17.06 34.63
N VAL A 494 -18.16 -16.38 34.11
CA VAL A 494 -17.93 -14.94 34.26
C VAL A 494 -18.80 -14.18 33.26
N PRO A 495 -19.62 -13.21 33.69
CA PRO A 495 -20.38 -12.41 32.75
C PRO A 495 -19.45 -11.51 31.92
N THR A 496 -19.60 -11.58 30.61
CA THR A 496 -18.77 -10.81 29.68
C THR A 496 -19.62 -9.94 28.76
N ALA A 497 -19.14 -8.72 28.53
CA ALA A 497 -19.72 -7.79 27.59
C ALA A 497 -18.65 -7.18 26.68
N CYS A 498 -19.06 -6.64 25.53
CA CYS A 498 -18.18 -5.80 24.73
C CYS A 498 -18.85 -4.53 24.23
N ILE A 499 -18.06 -3.47 24.06
CA ILE A 499 -18.43 -2.24 23.36
C ILE A 499 -17.66 -2.22 22.04
N THR A 500 -18.39 -2.22 20.92
CA THR A 500 -17.80 -2.28 19.58
C THR A 500 -18.71 -1.64 18.53
N SER A 501 -18.18 -1.30 17.36
CA SER A 501 -19.00 -0.79 16.26
C SER A 501 -19.61 -1.85 15.35
N GLN A 502 -19.25 -3.12 15.56
CA GLN A 502 -19.65 -4.23 14.69
C GLN A 502 -20.21 -5.39 15.50
N SER A 503 -21.51 -5.66 15.30
CA SER A 503 -22.25 -6.70 16.03
C SER A 503 -21.83 -8.12 15.70
N ASP A 504 -21.15 -8.35 14.58
CA ASP A 504 -20.66 -9.65 14.14
C ASP A 504 -19.12 -9.79 14.26
N SER A 505 -18.47 -8.86 14.97
CA SER A 505 -17.02 -8.85 15.13
C SER A 505 -16.49 -10.02 15.99
N PRO A 506 -15.20 -10.38 15.86
CA PRO A 506 -14.58 -11.42 16.69
C PRO A 506 -14.74 -11.19 18.20
N VAL A 507 -14.70 -9.94 18.69
CA VAL A 507 -14.94 -9.65 20.10
C VAL A 507 -16.40 -9.86 20.48
N ALA A 508 -17.35 -9.43 19.64
CA ALA A 508 -18.78 -9.60 19.87
C ALA A 508 -19.20 -11.07 19.94
N ARG A 509 -18.56 -11.93 19.14
CA ARG A 509 -18.78 -13.40 19.18
C ARG A 509 -18.18 -14.09 20.39
N SER A 510 -17.34 -13.39 21.16
CA SER A 510 -16.58 -13.95 22.28
C SER A 510 -17.14 -13.54 23.64
N VAL A 511 -18.29 -12.84 23.67
CA VAL A 511 -18.90 -12.31 24.90
C VAL A 511 -20.40 -12.65 24.99
N ASN A 512 -20.98 -12.52 26.18
CA ASN A 512 -22.41 -12.77 26.40
C ASN A 512 -23.29 -11.60 25.93
N GLU A 513 -22.82 -10.36 26.13
CA GLU A 513 -23.57 -9.15 25.83
C GLU A 513 -22.79 -8.22 24.89
N VAL A 514 -23.46 -7.70 23.86
CA VAL A 514 -22.84 -6.86 22.84
C VAL A 514 -23.51 -5.50 22.84
N PHE A 515 -22.70 -4.45 22.98
CA PHE A 515 -23.14 -3.06 22.97
C PHE A 515 -22.55 -2.36 21.77
N ILE A 516 -23.43 -1.87 20.88
CA ILE A 516 -23.01 -1.25 19.64
C ILE A 516 -22.79 0.25 19.82
N THR A 517 -21.58 0.70 19.48
CA THR A 517 -21.22 2.12 19.44
C THR A 517 -20.99 2.56 17.99
N PRO A 518 -21.51 3.70 17.53
CA PRO A 518 -21.36 4.13 16.14
C PRO A 518 -19.91 4.51 15.83
N LEU A 519 -19.27 3.82 14.89
CA LEU A 519 -17.97 4.23 14.35
C LEU A 519 -18.17 5.12 13.12
N ILE A 520 -17.49 6.27 13.11
CA ILE A 520 -17.43 7.18 11.97
C ILE A 520 -15.97 7.29 11.58
N GLU A 521 -15.64 7.05 10.31
CA GLU A 521 -14.29 7.28 9.78
C GLU A 521 -14.35 8.50 8.85
N ILE A 522 -13.45 9.47 9.05
CA ILE A 522 -13.38 10.70 8.25
C ILE A 522 -12.02 10.73 7.57
N ASN A 523 -11.98 10.66 6.23
CA ASN A 523 -10.82 10.87 5.33
C ASN A 523 -9.44 10.76 6.00
N GLN A 524 -9.12 9.57 6.52
CA GLN A 524 -7.83 9.24 7.16
C GLN A 524 -7.42 10.06 8.40
N PHE A 525 -8.25 10.97 8.92
CA PHE A 525 -8.04 11.58 10.22
C PHE A 525 -8.56 10.68 11.34
N VAL A 526 -7.68 10.37 12.29
CA VAL A 526 -7.89 9.40 13.40
C VAL A 526 -8.96 9.87 14.41
N CYS A 527 -9.34 11.15 14.38
CA CYS A 527 -10.05 11.87 15.45
C CYS A 527 -11.53 11.52 15.67
N ALA A 528 -12.09 10.48 15.07
CA ALA A 528 -13.52 10.16 15.23
C ALA A 528 -13.78 9.03 16.23
N LYS A 529 -12.76 8.21 16.55
CA LYS A 529 -12.88 7.08 17.48
C LYS A 529 -12.94 7.54 18.93
N GLU A 530 -12.10 8.52 19.28
CA GLU A 530 -12.02 9.09 20.62
C GLU A 530 -13.31 9.87 20.94
N PHE A 531 -13.78 10.71 20.01
CA PHE A 531 -15.01 11.49 20.18
C PHE A 531 -16.25 10.62 20.40
N THR A 532 -16.39 9.53 19.64
CA THR A 532 -17.47 8.57 19.86
C THR A 532 -17.41 8.00 21.28
N LEU A 533 -16.22 7.62 21.74
CA LEU A 533 -16.06 7.02 23.07
C LEU A 533 -16.35 8.03 24.19
N TYR A 534 -15.90 9.28 24.06
CA TYR A 534 -16.25 10.35 25.01
C TYR A 534 -17.76 10.60 25.08
N TYR A 535 -18.43 10.71 23.93
CA TYR A 535 -19.87 10.92 23.89
C TYR A 535 -20.64 9.74 24.50
N PHE A 536 -20.23 8.51 24.17
CA PHE A 536 -20.79 7.30 24.76
C PHE A 536 -20.62 7.27 26.28
N ILE A 537 -19.43 7.60 26.79
CA ILE A 537 -19.15 7.68 28.23
C ILE A 537 -20.08 8.69 28.90
N ASP A 538 -20.22 9.89 28.33
CA ASP A 538 -21.09 10.94 28.92
C ASP A 538 -22.56 10.50 28.96
N LEU A 539 -23.07 9.87 27.89
CA LEU A 539 -24.44 9.35 27.87
C LEU A 539 -24.66 8.20 28.86
N LEU A 540 -23.69 7.28 28.98
CA LEU A 540 -23.73 6.18 29.93
C LEU A 540 -23.82 6.73 31.36
N LEU A 541 -22.97 7.69 31.70
CA LEU A 541 -22.96 8.33 33.02
C LEU A 541 -24.23 9.13 33.30
N GLN A 542 -24.80 9.80 32.30
CA GLN A 542 -26.07 10.50 32.44
C GLN A 542 -27.20 9.53 32.80
N ASN A 543 -27.26 8.37 32.13
CA ASN A 543 -28.23 7.31 32.43
C ASN A 543 -28.05 6.71 33.84
N LEU A 544 -26.80 6.57 34.31
CA LEU A 544 -26.52 6.10 35.67
C LEU A 544 -26.93 7.15 36.72
N LYS A 545 -26.72 8.44 36.45
CA LYS A 545 -27.08 9.55 37.37
C LYS A 545 -28.59 9.76 37.49
N THR A 546 -29.35 9.81 36.39
CA THR A 546 -30.82 9.98 36.43
C THR A 546 -31.51 8.90 37.26
N LYS A 547 -30.96 7.68 37.23
CA LYS A 547 -31.45 6.55 38.02
C LYS A 547 -31.23 6.72 39.52
N LYS A 548 -30.02 7.12 39.95
CA LYS A 548 -29.73 7.35 41.38
C LYS A 548 -30.57 8.48 41.97
N THR A 549 -30.82 9.55 41.21
CA THR A 549 -31.75 10.62 41.64
C THR A 549 -33.18 10.08 41.78
N SER A 550 -33.68 9.29 40.82
CA SER A 550 -35.02 8.68 40.90
C SER A 550 -35.18 7.68 42.06
N HIS A 551 -34.10 6.97 42.43
CA HIS A 551 -34.11 6.01 43.52
C HIS A 551 -34.09 6.71 44.88
N ILE A 552 -33.38 7.84 44.99
CA ILE A 552 -33.39 8.71 46.17
C ILE A 552 -34.78 9.37 46.33
N ASP A 553 -35.37 9.87 45.25
CA ASP A 553 -36.71 10.45 45.27
C ASP A 553 -37.79 9.42 45.66
N ALA A 554 -37.71 8.19 45.14
CA ALA A 554 -38.62 7.09 45.50
C ALA A 554 -38.46 6.63 46.96
N VAL A 555 -37.24 6.63 47.50
CA VAL A 555 -36.99 6.33 48.92
C VAL A 555 -37.49 7.46 49.82
N ILE A 556 -37.37 8.73 49.39
CA ILE A 556 -37.93 9.88 50.10
C ILE A 556 -39.46 9.86 50.07
N GLU A 557 -40.08 9.38 48.98
CA GLU A 557 -41.54 9.26 48.86
C GLU A 557 -42.11 8.09 49.67
N GLN A 558 -41.37 6.98 49.83
CA GLN A 558 -41.72 5.88 50.74
C GLN A 558 -41.48 6.19 52.23
N ALA A 559 -40.62 7.17 52.53
CA ALA A 559 -40.35 7.63 53.89
C ALA A 559 -41.29 8.76 54.36
N LYS A 560 -42.15 9.28 53.47
CA LYS A 560 -43.28 10.17 53.79
C LYS A 560 -44.56 9.36 53.93
#